data_AF-A0A956V0Y9-F1
#
_entry.id   AF-A0A956V0Y9-F1
#
_cell.length_a   1.000
_cell.length_b   1.000
_cell.length_c   1.000
_cell.angle_alpha   90.00
_cell.angle_beta   90.00
_cell.angle_gamma   90.00
#
_symmetry.space_group_name_H-M   'P 1'
#
loop_
_entity.id
_entity.type
_entity.pdbx_description
1 polymer ?
#
loop_
_entity_poly.entity_id
_entity_poly.type
_entity_poly.pdbx_seq_one_letter_code
_entity_poly.pdbx_strand_id
1 'polypeptide(L)'
;MSADSRDQFNVETPLRCPICGGALKHTMIRTLGSVSPHTQWQLHAGECPEHGWFQAEVVGRPPRDIFSVARPFGASRRLVVNGQEVYQFPTVWNDAEFDLRMNKEHPVDPLDAQYWKPRSLG
;
A
#
# COMPACT_ATOMS: atom_id res chain seq x y z
N MET A 1 6.00 23.46 18.26
CA MET A 1 6.18 22.66 17.04
C MET A 1 6.12 21.21 17.47
N SER A 2 4.97 20.55 17.35
CA SER A 2 4.85 19.14 17.71
C SER A 2 5.77 18.34 16.80
N ALA A 3 6.57 17.45 17.37
CA ALA A 3 7.24 16.43 16.59
C ALA A 3 6.14 15.60 15.92
N ASP A 4 5.87 15.84 14.64
CA ASP A 4 5.04 14.94 13.86
C ASP A 4 5.69 13.56 13.97
N SER A 5 5.03 12.68 14.70
CA SER A 5 5.48 11.32 14.88
C SER A 5 5.66 10.72 13.50
N ARG A 6 6.91 10.36 13.15
CA ARG A 6 7.27 9.71 11.90
C ARG A 6 6.35 8.52 11.59
N ASP A 7 5.86 7.89 12.66
CA ASP A 7 4.98 6.73 12.63
C ASP A 7 3.61 7.10 13.22
N GLN A 8 2.56 6.81 12.47
CA GLN A 8 1.18 6.90 12.94
C GLN A 8 0.63 5.48 13.13
N PHE A 9 -0.06 5.25 14.24
CA PHE A 9 -0.57 3.93 14.64
C PHE A 9 -2.09 3.94 14.73
N ASN A 10 -2.72 2.81 14.37
CA ASN A 10 -4.17 2.64 14.31
C ASN A 10 -4.88 3.73 13.48
N VAL A 11 -4.24 4.14 12.38
CA VAL A 11 -4.75 5.15 11.46
C VAL A 11 -5.48 4.53 10.28
N GLU A 12 -6.45 5.24 9.73
CA GLU A 12 -7.13 4.78 8.53
C GLU A 12 -6.18 4.76 7.33
N THR A 13 -6.31 3.71 6.52
CA THR A 13 -5.53 3.52 5.30
C THR A 13 -6.41 2.86 4.23
N PRO A 14 -6.25 3.24 2.96
CA PRO A 14 -6.91 2.55 1.84
C PRO A 14 -6.40 1.12 1.63
N LEU A 15 -5.27 0.75 2.25
CA LEU A 15 -4.73 -0.60 2.16
C LEU A 15 -5.73 -1.64 2.67
N ARG A 16 -5.92 -2.71 1.88
CA ARG A 16 -6.76 -3.87 2.18
C ARG A 16 -5.95 -5.14 2.03
N CYS A 17 -6.44 -6.25 2.61
CA CYS A 17 -5.81 -7.54 2.40
C CYS A 17 -5.84 -7.90 0.91
N PRO A 18 -4.69 -8.18 0.27
CA PRO A 18 -4.67 -8.47 -1.16
C PRO A 18 -5.24 -9.85 -1.51
N ILE A 19 -5.46 -10.71 -0.53
CA ILE A 19 -6.00 -12.05 -0.72
C ILE A 19 -7.53 -12.07 -0.58
N CYS A 20 -8.06 -11.57 0.54
CA CYS A 20 -9.50 -11.63 0.81
C CYS A 20 -10.24 -10.28 0.66
N GLY A 21 -9.53 -9.18 0.37
CA GLY A 21 -10.11 -7.84 0.25
C GLY A 21 -10.54 -7.21 1.60
N GLY A 22 -10.37 -7.93 2.71
CA GLY A 22 -10.79 -7.49 4.05
C GLY A 22 -10.04 -6.26 4.56
N ALA A 23 -10.67 -5.54 5.49
CA ALA A 23 -10.04 -4.45 6.23
C ALA A 23 -8.87 -4.97 7.09
N LEU A 24 -7.81 -4.17 7.19
CA LEU A 24 -6.63 -4.50 7.99
C LEU A 24 -6.77 -3.95 9.41
N LYS A 25 -6.20 -4.67 10.37
CA LYS A 25 -6.05 -4.27 11.77
C LYS A 25 -4.62 -3.75 12.02
N HIS A 26 -4.41 -3.14 13.18
CA HIS A 26 -3.10 -2.66 13.63
C HIS A 26 -2.37 -1.82 12.56
N THR A 27 -3.14 -0.97 11.89
CA THR A 27 -2.69 -0.19 10.73
C THR A 27 -1.64 0.83 11.15
N MET A 28 -0.64 1.04 10.30
CA MET A 28 0.44 1.99 10.55
C MET A 28 0.79 2.75 9.28
N ILE A 29 1.10 4.04 9.40
CA ILE A 29 1.67 4.84 8.32
C ILE A 29 3.00 5.40 8.81
N ARG A 30 4.08 5.08 8.10
CA ARG A 30 5.40 5.67 8.34
C ARG A 30 5.74 6.65 7.24
N THR A 31 6.03 7.89 7.62
CA THR A 31 6.62 8.87 6.71
C THR A 31 8.13 8.60 6.61
N LEU A 32 8.61 8.34 5.40
CA LEU A 32 10.03 8.14 5.11
C LEU A 32 10.74 9.45 4.78
N GLY A 33 10.01 10.41 4.21
CA GLY A 33 10.51 11.75 3.93
C GLY A 33 9.52 12.55 3.08
N SER A 34 9.98 13.70 2.60
CA SER A 34 9.23 14.55 1.67
C SER A 34 9.98 14.62 0.34
N VAL A 35 9.30 14.29 -0.75
CA VAL A 35 9.83 14.40 -2.13
C VAL A 35 9.60 15.81 -2.68
N SER A 36 8.51 16.45 -2.27
CA SER A 36 8.19 17.85 -2.56
C SER A 36 7.42 18.46 -1.37
N PRO A 37 7.18 19.79 -1.34
CA PRO A 37 6.38 20.41 -0.28
C PRO A 37 4.96 19.82 -0.10
N HIS A 38 4.42 19.18 -1.15
CA HIS A 38 3.09 18.59 -1.16
C HIS A 38 3.11 17.08 -1.40
N THR A 39 4.29 16.45 -1.41
CA THR A 39 4.43 15.02 -1.70
C THR A 39 5.26 14.36 -0.61
N GLN A 40 4.59 13.58 0.22
CA GLN A 40 5.24 12.72 1.20
C GLN A 40 5.55 11.35 0.58
N TRP A 41 6.66 10.78 1.03
CA TRP A 41 6.98 9.38 0.82
C TRP A 41 6.56 8.60 2.05
N GLN A 42 5.60 7.69 1.88
CA GLN A 42 4.97 6.96 2.98
C GLN A 42 5.00 5.45 2.74
N LEU A 43 5.09 4.69 3.84
CA LEU A 43 4.78 3.27 3.89
C LEU A 43 3.50 3.06 4.69
N HIS A 44 2.51 2.43 4.07
CA HIS A 44 1.26 2.03 4.70
C HIS A 44 1.34 0.55 5.03
N ALA A 45 1.05 0.15 6.26
CA ALA A 45 1.08 -1.24 6.69
C ALA A 45 -0.20 -1.61 7.45
N GLY A 46 -0.56 -2.88 7.45
CA GLY A 46 -1.66 -3.42 8.25
C GLY A 46 -1.68 -4.94 8.28
N GLU A 47 -2.35 -5.49 9.28
CA GLU A 47 -2.45 -6.93 9.53
C GLU A 47 -3.81 -7.47 9.14
N CYS A 48 -3.83 -8.49 8.28
CA CYS A 48 -4.99 -9.33 8.08
C CYS A 48 -4.93 -10.50 9.08
N PRO A 49 -5.97 -10.75 9.90
CA PRO A 49 -5.98 -11.85 10.86
C PRO A 49 -5.74 -13.23 10.23
N GLU A 50 -6.13 -13.41 8.98
CA GLU A 50 -6.04 -14.68 8.26
C GLU A 50 -4.74 -14.81 7.45
N HIS A 51 -4.25 -13.69 6.92
CA HIS A 51 -3.20 -13.70 5.90
C HIS A 51 -1.90 -12.99 6.33
N GLY A 52 -1.88 -12.39 7.53
CA GLY A 52 -0.72 -11.73 8.12
C GLY A 52 -0.52 -10.28 7.65
N TRP A 53 0.71 -9.78 7.80
CA TRP A 53 1.06 -8.39 7.52
C TRP A 53 1.30 -8.10 6.04
N PHE A 54 0.78 -6.95 5.62
CA PHE A 54 0.98 -6.36 4.30
C PHE A 54 1.41 -4.92 4.44
N GLN A 55 2.16 -4.43 3.45
CA GLN A 55 2.44 -3.01 3.32
C GLN A 55 2.54 -2.59 1.86
N ALA A 56 2.44 -1.28 1.62
CA ALA A 56 2.58 -0.67 0.31
C ALA A 56 3.26 0.69 0.43
N GLU A 57 4.00 1.06 -0.62
CA GLU A 57 4.75 2.30 -0.71
C GLU A 57 3.99 3.33 -1.55
N VAL A 58 3.93 4.57 -1.06
CA VAL A 58 3.15 5.67 -1.65
C VAL A 58 4.04 6.90 -1.79
N VAL A 59 4.16 7.43 -3.01
CA VAL A 59 4.96 8.62 -3.32
C VAL A 59 4.27 9.46 -4.39
N GLY A 60 3.37 10.35 -3.99
CA GLY A 60 2.63 11.23 -4.92
C GLY A 60 1.71 10.50 -5.90
N ARG A 61 1.61 9.18 -5.78
CA ARG A 61 0.78 8.24 -6.53
C ARG A 61 0.41 7.09 -5.57
N PRO A 62 -0.78 6.49 -5.70
CA PRO A 62 -1.11 5.20 -5.11
C PRO A 62 -0.05 4.14 -5.45
N PRO A 63 0.00 3.06 -4.65
CA PRO A 63 1.04 2.05 -4.80
C PRO A 63 0.90 1.29 -6.12
N ARG A 64 2.02 0.83 -6.64
CA ARG A 64 2.06 -0.14 -7.75
C ARG A 64 1.98 -1.56 -7.26
N ASP A 65 2.55 -1.85 -6.09
CA ASP A 65 2.55 -3.17 -5.49
C ASP A 65 2.22 -3.12 -4.00
N ILE A 66 1.49 -4.14 -3.55
CA ILE A 66 1.29 -4.48 -2.15
C ILE A 66 2.14 -5.71 -1.86
N PHE A 67 2.89 -5.73 -0.77
CA PHE A 67 3.82 -6.82 -0.47
C PHE A 67 3.60 -7.37 0.94
N SER A 68 3.81 -8.68 1.07
CA SER A 68 3.71 -9.36 2.36
C SER A 68 5.01 -9.20 3.14
N VAL A 69 4.90 -8.85 4.42
CA VAL A 69 6.06 -8.59 5.29
C VAL A 69 5.96 -9.41 6.58
N ALA A 70 7.09 -9.66 7.22
CA ALA A 70 7.12 -10.35 8.52
C ALA A 70 6.57 -9.50 9.67
N ARG A 71 6.73 -8.18 9.56
CA ARG A 71 6.25 -7.16 10.51
C ARG A 71 6.15 -5.81 9.78
N PRO A 72 5.44 -4.81 10.33
CA PRO A 72 5.42 -3.46 9.77
C PRO A 72 6.82 -2.93 9.50
N PHE A 73 7.02 -2.39 8.30
CA PHE A 73 8.29 -1.79 7.86
C PHE A 73 9.48 -2.76 7.90
N GLY A 74 9.19 -4.07 7.87
CA GLY A 74 10.18 -5.14 7.82
C GLY A 74 10.53 -5.55 6.38
N ALA A 75 11.33 -6.61 6.27
CA ALA A 75 11.61 -7.23 4.99
C ALA A 75 10.39 -8.00 4.47
N SER A 76 10.29 -8.08 3.14
CA SER A 76 9.32 -8.95 2.47
C SER A 76 9.50 -10.39 2.94
N ARG A 77 8.39 -11.09 3.13
CA ARG A 77 8.38 -12.51 3.50
C ARG A 77 7.85 -13.36 2.36
N ARG A 78 8.13 -14.66 2.44
CA ARG A 78 7.50 -15.66 1.59
C ARG A 78 6.04 -15.84 2.00
N LEU A 79 5.14 -15.83 1.02
CA LEU A 79 3.72 -16.12 1.19
C LEU A 79 3.30 -17.12 0.13
N VAL A 80 2.57 -18.16 0.54
CA VAL A 80 2.06 -19.19 -0.36
C VAL A 80 0.56 -19.03 -0.45
N VAL A 81 0.04 -18.80 -1.66
CA VAL A 81 -1.38 -18.66 -1.97
C VAL A 81 -1.74 -19.74 -2.96
N ASN A 82 -2.72 -20.59 -2.63
CA ASN A 82 -3.14 -21.72 -3.49
C ASN A 82 -1.97 -22.60 -3.99
N GLY A 83 -0.93 -22.79 -3.16
CA GLY A 83 0.26 -23.57 -3.51
C GLY A 83 1.31 -22.83 -4.36
N GLN A 84 1.07 -21.57 -4.75
CA GLN A 84 2.03 -20.74 -5.47
C GLN A 84 2.74 -19.76 -4.53
N GLU A 85 4.05 -19.60 -4.71
CA GLU A 85 4.81 -18.58 -3.99
C GLU A 85 4.54 -17.20 -4.58
N VAL A 86 4.14 -16.25 -3.73
CA VAL A 86 3.84 -14.87 -4.08
C VAL A 86 4.63 -13.95 -3.14
N TYR A 87 5.32 -12.96 -3.71
CA TYR A 87 6.11 -11.98 -2.97
C TYR A 87 5.49 -10.58 -3.02
N GLN A 88 4.77 -10.27 -4.09
CA GLN A 88 4.12 -8.99 -4.35
C GLN A 88 2.79 -9.19 -5.07
N PHE A 89 1.88 -8.25 -4.88
CA PHE A 89 0.56 -8.22 -5.49
C PHE A 89 0.44 -6.93 -6.30
N PRO A 90 0.09 -7.01 -7.60
CA PRO A 90 -0.10 -5.82 -8.40
C PRO A 90 -1.31 -5.05 -7.88
N THR A 91 -1.07 -3.79 -7.56
CA THR A 91 -2.12 -2.80 -7.47
C THR A 91 -2.47 -2.38 -8.90
N VAL A 92 -3.73 -2.02 -9.15
CA VAL A 92 -4.29 -1.75 -10.51
C VAL A 92 -3.58 -0.66 -11.34
N TRP A 93 -2.57 0.01 -10.79
CA TRP A 93 -1.76 1.04 -11.46
C TRP A 93 -0.93 0.57 -12.66
N ASN A 94 -0.70 -0.72 -12.83
CA ASN A 94 0.19 -1.22 -13.89
C ASN A 94 -0.52 -1.51 -15.23
N ASP A 95 -1.72 -0.97 -15.48
CA ASP A 95 -2.25 -0.97 -16.85
C ASP A 95 -1.93 0.34 -17.58
N ALA A 96 -1.56 0.19 -18.86
CA ALA A 96 -1.08 1.31 -19.67
C ALA A 96 -2.14 2.41 -19.83
N GLU A 97 -3.43 2.06 -19.76
CA GLU A 97 -4.52 3.01 -19.90
C GLU A 97 -4.66 3.90 -18.65
N PHE A 98 -4.44 3.33 -17.48
CA PHE A 98 -4.50 4.01 -16.21
C PHE A 98 -3.28 4.91 -15.96
N ASP A 99 -2.09 4.44 -16.33
CA ASP A 99 -0.85 5.25 -16.32
C ASP A 99 -0.94 6.47 -17.26
N LEU A 100 -1.64 6.34 -18.41
CA LEU A 100 -1.87 7.45 -19.36
C LEU A 100 -2.81 8.52 -18.79
N ARG A 101 -3.80 8.14 -17.97
CA ARG A 101 -4.74 9.06 -17.32
C ARG A 101 -4.15 9.79 -16.11
N MET A 102 -2.94 9.43 -15.67
CA MET A 102 -2.23 9.99 -14.51
C MET A 102 -1.08 10.92 -14.91
N ASN A 103 -1.25 11.64 -16.01
CA ASN A 103 -0.31 12.66 -16.43
C ASN A 103 -0.45 13.91 -15.53
N LYS A 104 0.44 14.90 -15.68
CA LYS A 104 0.39 16.15 -14.88
C LYS A 104 -0.95 16.90 -15.01
N GLU A 105 -1.72 16.63 -16.05
CA GLU A 105 -2.98 17.31 -16.37
C GLU A 105 -4.17 16.68 -15.62
N HIS A 106 -3.99 15.46 -15.10
CA HIS A 106 -5.02 14.70 -14.39
C HIS A 106 -4.45 14.13 -13.07
N PRO A 107 -4.15 15.00 -12.08
CA PRO A 107 -3.72 14.55 -10.77
C PRO A 107 -4.84 13.76 -10.09
N VAL A 108 -4.47 12.75 -9.32
CA VAL A 108 -5.38 12.01 -8.46
C VAL A 108 -4.96 12.09 -7.01
N ASP A 109 -5.90 11.77 -6.13
CA ASP A 109 -5.59 11.49 -4.73
C ASP A 109 -4.88 10.12 -4.63
N PRO A 110 -3.63 10.06 -4.14
CA PRO A 110 -2.92 8.81 -3.94
C PRO A 110 -3.57 7.88 -2.91
N LEU A 111 -4.44 8.41 -2.05
CA LEU A 111 -5.12 7.67 -0.99
C LEU A 111 -6.56 7.26 -1.37
N ASP A 112 -7.00 7.54 -2.60
CA ASP A 112 -8.30 7.08 -3.08
C ASP A 112 -8.32 5.54 -3.15
N ALA A 113 -9.20 4.94 -2.34
CA ALA A 113 -9.30 3.49 -2.17
C ALA A 113 -9.62 2.74 -3.47
N GLN A 114 -10.18 3.40 -4.50
CA GLN A 114 -10.44 2.75 -5.79
C GLN A 114 -9.15 2.24 -6.45
N TYR A 115 -8.02 2.90 -6.17
CA TYR A 115 -6.71 2.60 -6.75
C TYR A 115 -5.90 1.57 -5.97
N TRP A 116 -6.36 1.19 -4.78
CA TRP A 116 -5.71 0.23 -3.89
C TRP A 116 -6.29 -1.18 -4.00
N LYS A 117 -7.29 -1.37 -4.86
CA LYS A 117 -7.92 -2.66 -5.10
C LYS A 117 -6.89 -3.59 -5.77
N PRO A 118 -6.54 -4.72 -5.15
CA PRO A 118 -5.73 -5.73 -5.81
C PRO A 118 -6.54 -6.34 -6.96
N ARG A 119 -5.88 -6.64 -8.08
CA ARG A 119 -6.50 -7.54 -9.06
C ARG A 119 -6.56 -8.93 -8.43
N SER A 120 -7.71 -9.60 -8.54
CA SER A 120 -7.81 -11.01 -8.16
C SER A 120 -6.72 -11.77 -8.90
N LEU A 121 -5.88 -12.51 -8.17
CA LEU A 121 -5.01 -13.52 -8.74
C LEU A 121 -5.93 -14.58 -9.35
N GLY A 122 -6.24 -14.44 -10.64
CA GLY A 122 -6.97 -15.45 -11.41
C GLY A 122 -6.11 -16.68 -11.61
#